data_AF-E3L5X7-F1
#
_entry.id   AF-E3L5X7-F1
#
_cell.length_a   1.000
_cell.length_b   1.000
_cell.length_c   1.000
_cell.angle_alpha   90.00
_cell.angle_beta   90.00
_cell.angle_gamma   90.00
#
_symmetry.space_group_name_H-M   'P 1'
#
loop_
_entity.id
_entity.type
_entity.pdbx_description
1 polymer ?
#
loop_
_entity_poly.entity_id
_entity_poly.type
_entity_poly.pdbx_seq_one_letter_code
_entity_poly.pdbx_strand_id
1 'polypeptide(L)'
;MANRAGGYRLNRLLNRLVPGLMFLLIGVGPPLVLNQSIPYLLETSPSEYHRWIKLYRLFFIAQLSLAVGWYLAVYFNLFTSASGYRSTTGLIRATYSIRRTSPSIFQKIVDQSIVYQCVDQVGSPLRCAICNDQIVPVRARHCQDCGICVPGFDHHCVWFAQCISLTSTLKPFIQVLILGASTLLAAAVSVYPIVFQHIRQVIRLTWSNRSSGDTLRRIWWGRWWGWAGGPVYRYMGGLCLGYIYYPEISLRESSNAHDDGSKTHPRRKTMLDEPTLSALLITAAGTMVLLVMLAMITIVFKNNILNGLSTIEIERARRWKSSPRDAGLKLWVPLPASLGQPRGKVVVVPHGLPIFDLGPRLNFQLIMGEKVWHWFVPWKTSGTPDGVEWPISDHWMSYLRSLDAYNEDEVSPPG
;
A
#
# COMPACT_ATOMS: atom_id res chain seq x y z
N MET A 1 31.85 -2.56 7.64
CA MET A 1 31.71 -1.42 6.71
C MET A 1 30.93 -0.32 7.40
N ALA A 2 31.56 0.84 7.54
CA ALA A 2 31.22 1.92 8.46
C ALA A 2 29.91 2.67 8.15
N ASN A 3 29.33 3.20 9.22
CA ASN A 3 28.25 4.18 9.27
C ASN A 3 28.38 5.26 8.18
N ARG A 4 27.53 5.22 7.14
CA ARG A 4 27.15 6.44 6.40
C ARG A 4 26.05 7.15 7.16
N ALA A 5 26.48 8.07 8.04
CA ALA A 5 25.64 9.10 8.62
C ALA A 5 25.14 10.08 7.54
N GLY A 6 23.90 10.55 7.68
CA GLY A 6 23.53 11.91 7.23
C GLY A 6 22.90 12.12 5.85
N GLY A 7 22.62 11.08 5.05
CA GLY A 7 21.83 11.29 3.83
C GLY A 7 20.35 11.51 4.15
N TYR A 8 19.74 12.60 3.67
CA TYR A 8 18.28 12.76 3.66
C TYR A 8 17.65 11.57 2.93
N ARG A 9 17.15 10.60 3.69
CA ARG A 9 16.46 9.45 3.12
C ARG A 9 15.07 9.91 2.73
N LEU A 10 14.84 10.06 1.42
CA LEU A 10 13.53 10.40 0.85
C LEU A 10 12.39 9.57 1.49
N ASN A 11 12.64 8.29 1.78
CA ASN A 11 11.68 7.41 2.44
C ASN A 11 11.22 7.91 3.83
N ARG A 12 12.09 8.56 4.62
CA ARG A 12 11.70 9.13 5.92
C ARG A 12 10.77 10.34 5.77
N LEU A 13 10.97 11.14 4.73
CA LEU A 13 10.08 12.25 4.41
C LEU A 13 8.72 11.73 3.94
N LEU A 14 8.73 10.77 3.00
CA LEU A 14 7.51 10.13 2.49
C LEU A 14 6.71 9.46 3.61
N ASN A 15 7.37 8.79 4.56
CA ASN A 15 6.73 8.20 5.75
C ASN A 15 5.97 9.20 6.62
N ARG A 16 6.30 10.50 6.55
CA ARG A 16 5.59 11.56 7.29
C ARG A 16 4.50 12.22 6.46
N LEU A 17 4.75 12.40 5.16
CA LEU A 17 3.83 13.14 4.28
C LEU A 17 2.66 12.27 3.79
N VAL A 18 2.93 11.03 3.36
CA VAL A 18 1.93 10.19 2.69
C VAL A 18 0.74 9.87 3.61
N PRO A 19 0.92 9.47 4.89
CA PRO A 19 -0.23 9.28 5.78
C PRO A 19 -1.04 10.56 6.01
N GLY A 20 -0.37 11.71 6.10
CA GLY A 20 -1.04 13.02 6.21
C GLY A 20 -1.92 13.33 4.99
N LEU A 21 -1.43 13.05 3.79
CA LEU A 21 -2.21 13.18 2.55
C LEU A 21 -3.38 12.19 2.48
N MET A 22 -3.21 10.97 3.01
CA MET A 22 -4.32 10.01 3.14
C MET A 22 -5.39 10.51 4.11
N PHE A 23 -5.00 11.03 5.28
CA PHE A 23 -5.95 11.63 6.21
C PHE A 23 -6.69 12.82 5.60
N LEU A 24 -5.99 13.66 4.84
CA LEU A 24 -6.62 14.75 4.09
C LEU A 24 -7.66 14.21 3.10
N LEU A 25 -7.31 13.21 2.28
CA LEU A 25 -8.24 12.61 1.32
C LEU A 25 -9.45 11.95 2.01
N ILE A 26 -9.24 11.27 3.14
CA ILE A 26 -10.32 10.70 3.96
C ILE A 26 -11.20 11.80 4.58
N GLY A 27 -10.64 12.98 4.86
CA GLY A 27 -11.39 14.12 5.36
C GLY A 27 -12.22 14.83 4.30
N VAL A 28 -11.67 15.04 3.10
CA VAL A 28 -12.31 15.85 2.04
C VAL A 28 -13.09 15.03 0.99
N GLY A 29 -12.73 13.76 0.79
CA GLY A 29 -13.33 12.88 -0.21
C GLY A 29 -14.77 12.46 0.13
N PRO A 30 -15.06 11.89 1.32
CA PRO A 30 -16.40 11.49 1.68
C PRO A 30 -17.44 12.61 1.65
N PRO A 31 -17.16 13.86 2.09
CA PRO A 31 -18.09 14.97 1.89
C PRO A 31 -18.45 15.24 0.42
N LEU A 32 -17.51 15.06 -0.53
CA LEU A 32 -17.79 15.20 -1.97
C LEU A 32 -18.85 14.19 -2.43
N VAL A 33 -18.85 12.97 -1.87
CA VAL A 33 -19.86 11.95 -2.19
C VAL A 33 -21.15 12.19 -1.40
N LEU A 34 -21.05 12.23 -0.07
CA LEU A 34 -22.20 12.20 0.83
C LEU A 34 -23.00 13.50 0.87
N ASN A 35 -22.31 14.64 0.79
CA ASN A 35 -22.92 15.95 0.97
C ASN A 35 -23.13 16.68 -0.37
N GLN A 36 -22.59 16.16 -1.47
CA GLN A 36 -22.69 16.79 -2.79
C GLN A 36 -23.23 15.84 -3.85
N SER A 37 -22.54 14.74 -4.18
CA SER A 37 -22.97 13.88 -5.29
C SER A 37 -24.30 13.19 -5.02
N ILE A 38 -24.51 12.66 -3.81
CA ILE A 38 -25.76 11.97 -3.45
C ILE A 38 -26.97 12.92 -3.42
N PRO A 39 -26.91 14.12 -2.78
CA PRO A 39 -27.98 15.11 -2.91
C PRO A 39 -28.27 15.50 -4.36
N TYR A 40 -27.24 15.75 -5.17
CA TYR A 40 -27.40 16.04 -6.59
C TYR A 40 -28.16 14.93 -7.33
N LEU A 41 -27.81 13.66 -7.08
CA LEU A 41 -28.51 12.51 -7.66
C LEU A 41 -29.97 12.43 -7.19
N LEU A 42 -30.27 12.73 -5.93
CA LEU A 42 -31.66 12.74 -5.43
C LEU A 42 -32.49 13.84 -6.09
N GLU A 43 -31.92 15.01 -6.32
CA GLU A 43 -32.62 16.15 -6.94
C GLU A 43 -32.86 15.94 -8.44
N THR A 44 -31.95 15.25 -9.13
CA THR A 44 -31.99 15.11 -10.59
C THR A 44 -32.58 13.80 -11.09
N SER A 45 -32.65 12.77 -10.24
CA SER A 45 -33.18 11.45 -10.65
C SER A 45 -34.70 11.34 -10.45
N PRO A 46 -35.40 10.53 -11.26
CA PRO A 46 -36.80 10.20 -11.03
C PRO A 46 -37.07 9.60 -9.63
N SER A 47 -38.28 9.78 -9.12
CA SER A 47 -38.71 9.35 -7.77
C SER A 47 -38.50 7.85 -7.51
N GLU A 48 -38.64 7.01 -8.54
CA GLU A 48 -38.40 5.56 -8.47
C GLU A 48 -36.97 5.17 -8.06
N TYR A 49 -35.96 6.00 -8.38
CA TYR A 49 -34.56 5.75 -8.04
C TYR A 49 -34.18 6.19 -6.63
N HIS A 50 -35.02 6.97 -5.94
CA HIS A 50 -34.68 7.55 -4.64
C HIS A 50 -34.40 6.48 -3.57
N ARG A 51 -35.11 5.33 -3.62
CA ARG A 51 -34.84 4.20 -2.72
C ARG A 51 -33.44 3.63 -2.95
N TRP A 52 -33.05 3.43 -4.20
CA TRP A 52 -31.74 2.92 -4.57
C TRP A 52 -30.61 3.89 -4.21
N ILE A 53 -30.82 5.19 -4.38
CA ILE A 53 -29.83 6.21 -4.00
C ILE A 53 -29.63 6.24 -2.47
N LYS A 54 -30.70 6.09 -1.69
CA LYS A 54 -30.60 5.96 -0.22
C LYS A 54 -29.88 4.67 0.20
N LEU A 55 -30.14 3.55 -0.47
CA LEU A 55 -29.41 2.29 -0.24
C LEU A 55 -27.93 2.43 -0.58
N TYR A 56 -27.61 3.05 -1.71
CA TYR A 56 -26.23 3.37 -2.11
C TYR A 56 -25.52 4.24 -1.07
N ARG A 57 -26.21 5.24 -0.51
CA ARG A 57 -25.67 6.07 0.59
C ARG A 57 -25.28 5.21 1.80
N LEU A 58 -26.18 4.33 2.25
CA LEU A 58 -25.92 3.44 3.38
C LEU A 58 -24.75 2.47 3.10
N PHE A 59 -24.75 1.87 1.90
CA PHE A 59 -23.67 1.01 1.44
C PHE A 59 -22.32 1.76 1.46
N PHE A 60 -22.26 2.96 0.89
CA PHE A 60 -21.05 3.77 0.86
C PHE A 60 -20.56 4.12 2.27
N ILE A 61 -21.45 4.53 3.18
CA ILE A 61 -21.10 4.83 4.58
C ILE A 61 -20.53 3.60 5.28
N ALA A 62 -21.18 2.44 5.15
CA ALA A 62 -20.74 1.20 5.78
C ALA A 62 -19.35 0.79 5.26
N GLN A 63 -19.17 0.82 3.94
CA GLN A 63 -17.92 0.46 3.27
C GLN A 63 -16.78 1.41 3.65
N LEU A 64 -17.03 2.72 3.63
CA LEU A 64 -16.08 3.75 4.05
C LEU A 64 -15.67 3.56 5.51
N SER A 65 -16.64 3.30 6.40
CA SER A 65 -16.38 3.11 7.83
C SER A 65 -15.48 1.90 8.07
N LEU A 66 -15.73 0.78 7.37
CA LEU A 66 -14.89 -0.41 7.42
C LEU A 66 -13.48 -0.14 6.86
N ALA A 67 -13.39 0.49 5.69
CA ALA A 67 -12.11 0.80 5.05
C ALA A 67 -11.23 1.72 5.93
N VAL A 68 -11.82 2.79 6.49
CA VAL A 68 -11.12 3.72 7.39
C VAL A 68 -10.76 3.03 8.71
N GLY A 69 -11.67 2.25 9.29
CA GLY A 69 -11.41 1.51 10.52
C GLY A 69 -10.21 0.56 10.39
N TRP A 70 -10.14 -0.18 9.28
CA TRP A 70 -8.99 -1.06 9.02
C TRP A 70 -7.73 -0.32 8.65
N TYR A 71 -7.83 0.78 7.89
CA TYR A 71 -6.68 1.64 7.61
C TYR A 71 -6.04 2.14 8.91
N LEU A 72 -6.85 2.66 9.83
CA LEU A 72 -6.40 3.12 11.15
C LEU A 72 -5.83 1.98 11.99
N ALA A 73 -6.45 0.80 11.97
CA ALA A 73 -5.96 -0.34 12.72
C ALA A 73 -4.58 -0.82 12.24
N VAL A 74 -4.31 -0.78 10.93
CA VAL A 74 -2.97 -1.06 10.39
C VAL A 74 -2.01 0.08 10.72
N TYR A 75 -2.42 1.34 10.53
CA TYR A 75 -1.59 2.53 10.81
C TYR A 75 -1.11 2.60 12.27
N PHE A 76 -2.01 2.33 13.23
CA PHE A 76 -1.70 2.24 14.66
C PHE A 76 -1.15 0.88 15.09
N ASN A 77 -0.92 -0.03 14.14
CA ASN A 77 -0.34 -1.36 14.35
C ASN A 77 -1.06 -2.17 15.44
N LEU A 78 -2.40 -2.20 15.40
CA LEU A 78 -3.24 -2.87 16.40
C LEU A 78 -3.22 -4.42 16.29
N PHE A 79 -2.58 -4.96 15.24
CA PHE A 79 -2.59 -6.41 14.94
C PHE A 79 -1.31 -7.14 15.36
N THR A 80 -0.30 -6.45 15.88
CA THR A 80 0.88 -7.10 16.46
C THR A 80 0.64 -7.40 17.94
N SER A 81 0.21 -8.63 18.25
CA SER A 81 0.18 -9.13 19.64
C SER A 81 1.58 -9.57 20.09
N ALA A 82 2.21 -8.79 20.97
CA ALA A 82 2.70 -9.20 22.31
C ALA A 82 3.81 -8.26 22.82
N SER A 83 3.58 -7.70 24.01
CA SER A 83 4.51 -6.93 24.86
C SER A 83 4.94 -5.52 24.40
N GLY A 84 4.08 -4.54 24.68
CA GLY A 84 4.52 -3.20 25.05
C GLY A 84 4.61 -2.16 23.94
N TYR A 85 3.50 -1.45 23.74
CA TYR A 85 3.37 0.02 23.82
C TYR A 85 2.53 0.58 22.67
N ARG A 86 1.32 1.05 23.02
CA ARG A 86 0.54 1.96 22.18
C ARG A 86 1.22 3.33 22.24
N SER A 87 1.80 3.79 21.13
CA SER A 87 2.28 5.17 21.03
C SER A 87 1.09 6.08 20.69
N THR A 88 0.48 6.71 21.69
CA THR A 88 -0.57 7.73 21.51
C THR A 88 -0.02 9.14 21.26
N THR A 89 1.30 9.32 21.18
CA THR A 89 1.91 10.62 20.88
C THR A 89 3.05 10.47 19.89
N GLY A 90 3.01 11.21 18.79
CA GLY A 90 3.97 11.14 17.67
C GLY A 90 5.37 11.68 17.98
N LEU A 91 5.84 11.64 19.23
CA LEU A 91 7.06 12.33 19.66
C LEU A 91 7.73 11.73 20.90
N ILE A 92 7.80 10.40 21.07
CA ILE A 92 8.78 9.80 21.99
C ILE A 92 9.36 8.56 21.31
N ARG A 93 10.69 8.59 21.12
CA ARG A 93 11.52 7.47 20.70
C ARG A 93 11.37 6.38 21.77
N ALA A 94 10.38 5.50 21.61
CA ALA A 94 10.22 4.33 22.45
C ALA A 94 11.58 3.62 22.48
N THR A 95 12.17 3.51 23.65
CA THR A 95 13.27 2.60 23.91
C THR A 95 12.76 1.20 23.58
N TYR A 96 12.98 0.77 22.35
CA TYR A 96 12.66 -0.54 21.81
C TYR A 96 13.53 -1.58 22.52
N SER A 97 13.22 -1.87 23.78
CA SER A 97 13.54 -3.15 24.37
C SER A 97 12.51 -4.14 23.82
N ILE A 98 12.77 -4.61 22.60
CA ILE A 98 12.18 -5.87 22.13
C ILE A 98 12.75 -6.93 23.08
N ARG A 99 12.00 -7.19 24.14
CA ARG A 99 12.27 -8.28 25.06
C ARG A 99 12.20 -9.55 24.23
N ARG A 100 13.38 -10.12 23.97
CA ARG A 100 13.76 -11.50 23.60
C ARG A 100 12.73 -12.25 22.74
N THR A 101 13.17 -12.75 21.59
CA THR A 101 12.60 -13.98 20.98
C THR A 101 12.03 -14.88 22.07
N SER A 102 10.76 -15.33 21.93
CA SER A 102 10.15 -16.25 22.88
C SER A 102 11.17 -17.35 23.23
N PRO A 103 11.38 -17.71 24.51
CA PRO A 103 12.36 -18.72 24.88
C PRO A 103 12.24 -20.02 24.05
N SER A 104 11.01 -20.39 23.68
CA SER A 104 10.70 -21.54 22.81
C SER A 104 11.24 -21.42 21.38
N ILE A 105 11.28 -20.21 20.81
CA ILE A 105 11.77 -19.92 19.45
C ILE A 105 13.28 -20.09 19.39
N PHE A 106 13.98 -19.53 20.38
CA PHE A 106 15.42 -19.64 20.51
C PHE A 106 15.81 -21.12 20.65
N GLN A 107 15.04 -21.86 21.45
CA GLN A 107 15.28 -23.28 21.67
C GLN A 107 15.22 -24.09 20.36
N LYS A 108 14.21 -23.88 19.49
CA LYS A 108 14.12 -24.61 18.22
C LYS A 108 15.33 -24.42 17.30
N ILE A 109 15.85 -23.18 17.21
CA ILE A 109 17.02 -22.85 16.38
C ILE A 109 18.30 -23.43 17.01
N VAL A 110 18.44 -23.31 18.34
CA VAL A 110 19.59 -23.88 19.07
C VAL A 110 19.60 -25.41 18.99
N ASP A 111 18.44 -26.05 19.11
CA ASP A 111 18.25 -27.49 18.94
C ASP A 111 18.39 -27.94 17.48
N GLN A 112 18.58 -26.98 16.55
CA GLN A 112 18.77 -27.25 15.13
C GLN A 112 17.63 -28.09 14.51
N SER A 113 16.42 -27.94 15.05
CA SER A 113 15.25 -28.77 14.76
C SER A 113 14.38 -28.25 13.60
N ILE A 114 14.63 -27.02 13.16
CA ILE A 114 13.88 -26.35 12.08
C ILE A 114 14.81 -25.82 11.00
N VAL A 115 14.25 -25.41 9.86
CA VAL A 115 15.00 -24.69 8.82
C VAL A 115 15.18 -23.23 9.23
N TYR A 116 16.42 -22.74 9.24
CA TYR A 116 16.74 -21.34 9.54
C TYR A 116 17.92 -20.81 8.70
N GLN A 117 18.06 -19.49 8.64
CA GLN A 117 19.14 -18.85 7.89
C GLN A 117 20.46 -18.86 8.67
N CYS A 118 21.54 -19.29 8.02
CA CYS A 118 22.88 -19.40 8.60
C CYS A 118 23.87 -18.46 7.92
N VAL A 119 25.02 -18.21 8.56
CA VAL A 119 26.11 -17.40 8.00
C VAL A 119 27.34 -18.20 7.59
N ASP A 120 27.57 -19.35 8.23
CA ASP A 120 28.75 -20.20 8.06
C ASP A 120 28.37 -21.66 7.81
N GLN A 121 29.39 -22.50 7.57
CA GLN A 121 29.27 -23.95 7.39
C GLN A 121 28.87 -24.73 8.65
N VAL A 122 29.10 -24.18 9.85
CA VAL A 122 28.77 -24.82 11.13
C VAL A 122 27.28 -24.65 11.47
N GLY A 123 26.60 -23.72 10.81
CA GLY A 123 25.19 -23.45 10.99
C GLY A 123 24.92 -22.32 11.99
N SER A 124 25.87 -21.42 12.23
CA SER A 124 25.62 -20.26 13.10
C SER A 124 24.44 -19.45 12.56
N PRO A 125 23.44 -19.14 13.39
CA PRO A 125 22.24 -18.43 12.94
C PRO A 125 22.56 -16.99 12.54
N LEU A 126 21.86 -16.47 11.53
CA LEU A 126 21.96 -15.07 11.15
C LEU A 126 21.55 -14.16 12.31
N ARG A 127 22.35 -13.14 12.60
CA ARG A 127 22.10 -12.16 13.66
C ARG A 127 22.10 -10.73 13.13
N CYS A 128 21.36 -9.85 13.80
CA CYS A 128 21.24 -8.45 13.44
C CYS A 128 22.22 -7.58 14.23
N ALA A 129 23.22 -7.01 13.53
CA ALA A 129 24.18 -6.08 14.13
C ALA A 129 23.55 -4.78 14.69
N ILE A 130 22.35 -4.39 14.23
CA ILE A 130 21.67 -3.17 14.67
C ILE A 130 20.78 -3.44 15.90
N CYS A 131 20.19 -4.63 15.98
CA CYS A 131 19.28 -5.02 17.05
C CYS A 131 20.00 -5.84 18.11
N ASN A 132 21.11 -5.36 18.68
CA ASN A 132 21.83 -6.03 19.78
C ASN A 132 22.06 -7.53 19.55
N ASP A 133 22.52 -7.89 18.35
CA ASP A 133 22.89 -9.26 17.97
C ASP A 133 21.76 -10.31 18.11
N GLN A 134 20.50 -9.87 18.04
CA GLN A 134 19.35 -10.76 18.04
C GLN A 134 19.36 -11.66 16.79
N ILE A 135 18.98 -12.93 16.97
CA ILE A 135 18.78 -13.87 15.87
C ILE A 135 17.69 -13.34 14.94
N VAL A 136 17.94 -13.41 13.65
CA VAL A 136 17.00 -13.03 12.58
C VAL A 136 16.42 -14.32 12.03
N PRO A 137 15.13 -14.63 12.32
CA PRO A 137 14.50 -15.82 11.77
C PRO A 137 14.48 -15.80 10.25
N VAL A 138 14.28 -16.98 9.64
CA VAL A 138 14.14 -17.04 8.18
C VAL A 138 12.93 -16.22 7.74
N ARG A 139 13.06 -15.52 6.61
CA ARG A 139 12.11 -14.51 6.10
C ARG A 139 11.89 -13.28 6.99
N ALA A 140 12.69 -13.07 8.05
CA ALA A 140 12.71 -11.83 8.81
C ALA A 140 13.73 -10.82 8.25
N ARG A 141 13.52 -9.53 8.50
CA ARG A 141 14.48 -8.46 8.12
C ARG A 141 14.46 -7.33 9.13
N HIS A 142 15.63 -6.70 9.33
CA HIS A 142 15.70 -5.40 9.99
C HIS A 142 15.11 -4.31 9.10
N CYS A 143 14.05 -3.65 9.54
CA CYS A 143 13.53 -2.45 8.89
C CYS A 143 14.25 -1.22 9.46
N GLN A 144 15.02 -0.53 8.61
CA GLN A 144 15.75 0.67 9.04
C GLN A 144 14.84 1.87 9.35
N ASP A 145 13.63 1.89 8.78
CA ASP A 145 12.65 2.96 9.04
C ASP A 145 11.95 2.77 10.39
N CYS A 146 11.63 1.53 10.76
CA CYS A 146 11.06 1.21 12.09
C CYS A 146 12.13 0.96 13.17
N GLY A 147 13.37 0.65 12.79
CA GLY A 147 14.47 0.36 13.71
C GLY A 147 14.40 -1.02 14.38
N ILE A 148 13.65 -1.97 13.81
CA ILE A 148 13.37 -3.28 14.41
C ILE A 148 13.50 -4.42 13.40
N CYS A 149 13.83 -5.63 13.87
CA CYS A 149 13.68 -6.86 13.10
C CYS A 149 12.21 -7.29 13.07
N VAL A 150 11.67 -7.50 11.87
CA VAL A 150 10.27 -7.88 11.64
C VAL A 150 10.23 -9.31 11.12
N PRO A 151 9.61 -10.26 11.85
CA PRO A 151 9.35 -11.62 11.36
C PRO A 151 8.43 -11.62 10.13
N GLY A 152 8.71 -12.49 9.16
CA GLY A 152 7.95 -12.54 7.90
C GLY A 152 7.85 -11.18 7.21
N PHE A 153 8.93 -10.42 7.20
CA PHE A 153 8.97 -9.08 6.63
C PHE A 153 8.62 -9.14 5.14
N ASP A 154 7.58 -8.41 4.74
CA ASP A 154 7.29 -8.20 3.32
C ASP A 154 7.88 -6.86 2.88
N HIS A 155 7.33 -5.74 3.35
CA HIS A 155 7.84 -4.41 3.03
C HIS A 155 7.52 -3.38 4.13
N HIS A 156 8.18 -2.23 4.08
CA HIS A 156 7.78 -1.04 4.84
C HIS A 156 6.84 -0.21 3.98
N CYS A 157 5.58 -0.05 4.39
CA CYS A 157 4.60 0.66 3.60
C CYS A 157 4.51 2.12 4.02
N VAL A 158 4.88 3.03 3.11
CA VAL A 158 4.83 4.49 3.32
C VAL A 158 3.42 5.01 3.57
N TRP A 159 2.39 4.30 3.06
CA TRP A 159 0.98 4.67 3.20
C TRP A 159 0.42 4.46 4.60
N PHE A 160 0.98 3.49 5.33
CA PHE A 160 0.61 3.18 6.72
C PHE A 160 1.67 3.65 7.71
N ALA A 161 2.86 4.06 7.24
CA ALA A 161 4.05 4.27 8.06
C ALA A 161 4.38 3.05 8.95
N GLN A 162 4.08 1.84 8.47
CA GLN A 162 4.24 0.59 9.20
C GLN A 162 4.85 -0.51 8.33
N CYS A 163 5.48 -1.49 8.99
CA CYS A 163 5.91 -2.71 8.34
C CYS A 163 4.73 -3.64 8.06
N ILE A 164 4.66 -4.13 6.83
CA ILE A 164 3.77 -5.20 6.42
C ILE A 164 4.52 -6.53 6.62
N SER A 165 3.92 -7.42 7.40
CA SER A 165 4.45 -8.74 7.72
C SER A 165 3.44 -9.81 7.33
N LEU A 166 3.94 -10.87 6.69
CA LEU A 166 3.20 -12.09 6.38
C LEU A 166 2.52 -12.70 7.62
N THR A 167 3.08 -12.46 8.81
CA THR A 167 2.64 -13.11 10.06
C THR A 167 1.54 -12.33 10.79
N SER A 168 1.37 -11.03 10.51
CA SER A 168 0.49 -10.16 11.31
C SER A 168 -0.30 -9.16 10.48
N THR A 169 0.36 -8.32 9.68
CA THR A 169 -0.25 -7.15 9.05
C THR A 169 -0.55 -7.31 7.56
N LEU A 170 -0.07 -8.35 6.88
CA LEU A 170 -0.37 -8.57 5.46
C LEU A 170 -1.86 -8.82 5.21
N LYS A 171 -2.50 -9.63 6.05
CA LYS A 171 -3.95 -9.90 5.96
C LYS A 171 -4.80 -8.62 6.08
N PRO A 172 -4.70 -7.82 7.15
CA PRO A 172 -5.46 -6.57 7.23
C PRO A 172 -5.04 -5.55 6.16
N PHE A 173 -3.78 -5.57 5.70
CA PHE A 173 -3.36 -4.76 4.55
C PHE A 173 -4.12 -5.13 3.27
N ILE A 174 -4.26 -6.42 2.94
CA ILE A 174 -5.04 -6.88 1.79
C ILE A 174 -6.51 -6.45 1.91
N GLN A 175 -7.08 -6.59 3.11
CA GLN A 175 -8.46 -6.16 3.38
C GLN A 175 -8.64 -4.65 3.15
N VAL A 176 -7.69 -3.81 3.58
CA VAL A 176 -7.71 -2.37 3.31
C VAL A 176 -7.60 -2.08 1.81
N LEU A 177 -6.75 -2.80 1.08
CA LEU A 177 -6.64 -2.62 -0.38
C LEU A 177 -7.97 -2.91 -1.08
N ILE A 178 -8.62 -4.04 -0.76
CA ILE A 178 -9.88 -4.45 -1.39
C ILE A 178 -11.01 -3.49 -0.99
N LEU A 179 -11.18 -3.23 0.32
CA LEU A 179 -12.23 -2.36 0.82
C LEU A 179 -12.03 -0.91 0.34
N GLY A 180 -10.81 -0.38 0.44
CA GLY A 180 -10.47 0.96 -0.05
C GLY A 180 -10.68 1.12 -1.55
N ALA A 181 -10.21 0.17 -2.37
CA ALA A 181 -10.43 0.22 -3.81
C ALA A 181 -11.93 0.17 -4.16
N SER A 182 -12.68 -0.69 -3.47
CA SER A 182 -14.12 -0.79 -3.67
C SER A 182 -14.89 0.47 -3.20
N THR A 183 -14.47 1.14 -2.12
CA THR A 183 -15.01 2.45 -1.70
C THR A 183 -14.71 3.54 -2.73
N LEU A 184 -13.48 3.60 -3.24
CA LEU A 184 -13.09 4.58 -4.26
C LEU A 184 -13.81 4.35 -5.58
N LEU A 185 -14.04 3.09 -5.97
CA LEU A 185 -14.85 2.75 -7.14
C LEU A 185 -16.31 3.15 -6.93
N ALA A 186 -16.87 2.89 -5.74
CA ALA A 186 -18.22 3.34 -5.40
C ALA A 186 -18.34 4.87 -5.48
N ALA A 187 -17.37 5.62 -4.94
CA ALA A 187 -17.30 7.08 -5.09
C ALA A 187 -17.21 7.52 -6.55
N ALA A 188 -16.35 6.87 -7.34
CA ALA A 188 -16.16 7.19 -8.76
C ALA A 188 -17.45 7.06 -9.57
N VAL A 189 -18.29 6.05 -9.30
CA VAL A 189 -19.58 5.85 -9.98
C VAL A 189 -20.49 7.08 -9.86
N SER A 190 -20.54 7.74 -8.70
CA SER A 190 -21.39 8.94 -8.52
C SER A 190 -20.70 10.24 -8.92
N VAL A 191 -19.38 10.35 -8.73
CA VAL A 191 -18.64 11.62 -8.91
C VAL A 191 -18.16 11.81 -10.35
N TYR A 192 -17.65 10.76 -11.02
CA TYR A 192 -17.03 10.90 -12.34
C TYR A 192 -17.96 11.46 -13.42
N PRO A 193 -19.25 11.06 -13.52
CA PRO A 193 -20.13 11.62 -14.53
C PRO A 193 -20.27 13.14 -14.40
N ILE A 194 -20.40 13.65 -13.17
CA ILE A 194 -20.56 15.08 -12.87
C ILE A 194 -19.26 15.83 -13.17
N VAL A 195 -18.13 15.33 -12.65
CA VAL A 195 -16.81 15.96 -12.87
C VAL A 195 -16.44 15.94 -14.35
N PHE A 196 -16.78 14.88 -15.08
CA PHE A 196 -16.55 14.81 -16.52
C PHE A 196 -17.38 15.85 -17.29
N GLN A 197 -18.64 16.08 -16.90
CA GLN A 197 -19.45 17.17 -17.45
C GLN A 197 -18.81 18.54 -17.18
N HIS A 198 -18.34 18.77 -15.96
CA HIS A 198 -17.63 20.00 -15.59
C HIS A 198 -16.34 20.22 -16.40
N ILE A 199 -15.54 19.16 -16.59
CA ILE A 199 -14.35 19.22 -17.46
C ILE A 199 -14.75 19.64 -18.87
N ARG A 200 -15.80 19.04 -19.44
CA ARG A 200 -16.27 19.39 -20.79
C ARG A 200 -16.75 20.84 -20.88
N GLN A 201 -17.46 21.34 -19.87
CA GLN A 201 -17.88 22.74 -19.79
C GLN A 201 -16.68 23.68 -19.74
N VAL A 202 -15.71 23.42 -18.86
CA VAL A 202 -14.49 24.24 -18.74
C VAL A 202 -13.66 24.21 -20.01
N ILE A 203 -13.49 23.05 -20.67
CA ILE A 203 -12.80 22.95 -21.96
C ILE A 203 -13.53 23.80 -23.00
N ARG A 204 -14.85 23.68 -23.13
CA ARG A 204 -15.64 24.48 -24.09
C ARG A 204 -15.45 25.98 -23.87
N LEU A 205 -15.48 26.43 -22.61
CA LEU A 205 -15.27 27.85 -22.27
C LEU A 205 -13.84 28.32 -22.50
N THR A 206 -12.86 27.49 -22.14
CA THR A 206 -11.44 27.82 -22.26
C THR A 206 -11.02 28.01 -23.72
N TRP A 207 -11.71 27.35 -24.65
CA TRP A 207 -11.48 27.41 -26.10
C TRP A 207 -12.59 28.11 -26.90
N SER A 208 -13.56 28.77 -26.25
CA SER A 208 -14.62 29.49 -26.96
C SER A 208 -14.07 30.77 -27.62
N ASN A 209 -14.56 31.09 -28.82
CA ASN A 209 -14.19 32.32 -29.54
C ASN A 209 -15.13 33.50 -29.23
N ARG A 210 -16.12 33.35 -28.34
CA ARG A 210 -17.12 34.41 -28.03
C ARG A 210 -17.10 34.78 -26.54
N SER A 211 -16.70 36.01 -26.25
CA SER A 211 -16.71 36.74 -24.96
C SER A 211 -15.92 36.16 -23.78
N SER A 212 -15.95 34.84 -23.57
CA SER A 212 -15.24 34.12 -22.49
C SER A 212 -13.77 33.85 -22.84
N GLY A 213 -13.47 33.61 -24.12
CA GLY A 213 -12.12 33.54 -24.65
C GLY A 213 -11.30 34.83 -24.53
N ASP A 214 -11.91 36.01 -24.42
CA ASP A 214 -11.16 37.29 -24.40
C ASP A 214 -10.34 37.48 -23.12
N THR A 215 -10.88 37.13 -21.95
CA THR A 215 -10.15 37.24 -20.68
C THR A 215 -8.98 36.27 -20.66
N LEU A 216 -9.22 34.98 -20.87
CA LEU A 216 -8.17 33.95 -20.90
C LEU A 216 -7.15 34.17 -22.01
N ARG A 217 -7.58 34.68 -23.18
CA ARG A 217 -6.67 35.03 -24.27
C ARG A 217 -5.80 36.23 -23.95
N ARG A 218 -6.32 37.23 -23.22
CA ARG A 218 -5.52 38.38 -22.78
C ARG A 218 -4.52 38.00 -21.69
N ILE A 219 -4.91 37.21 -20.70
CA ILE A 219 -4.04 36.93 -19.54
C ILE A 219 -3.11 35.72 -19.75
N TRP A 220 -3.48 34.77 -20.62
CA TRP A 220 -2.76 33.51 -20.79
C TRP A 220 -2.40 33.21 -22.25
N TRP A 221 -3.40 32.96 -23.12
CA TRP A 221 -3.12 32.41 -24.46
C TRP A 221 -2.33 33.38 -25.37
N GLY A 222 -2.53 34.69 -25.24
CA GLY A 222 -1.80 35.72 -25.98
C GLY A 222 -0.47 36.12 -25.33
N ARG A 223 -0.08 35.53 -24.20
CA ARG A 223 1.10 35.95 -23.43
C ARG A 223 2.23 34.94 -23.54
N TRP A 224 3.44 35.45 -23.66
CA TRP A 224 4.64 34.65 -23.87
C TRP A 224 4.97 33.79 -22.64
N TRP A 225 4.68 34.25 -21.43
CA TRP A 225 4.93 33.46 -20.20
C TRP A 225 4.07 32.20 -20.12
N GLY A 226 2.94 32.14 -20.83
CA GLY A 226 2.16 30.91 -20.97
C GLY A 226 2.96 29.78 -21.65
N TRP A 227 4.09 30.10 -22.31
CA TRP A 227 5.01 29.13 -22.90
C TRP A 227 6.23 28.81 -22.03
N ALA A 228 6.41 29.44 -20.86
CA ALA A 228 7.62 29.30 -20.06
C ALA A 228 7.92 27.85 -19.62
N GLY A 229 6.88 27.02 -19.43
CA GLY A 229 7.01 25.59 -19.11
C GLY A 229 6.75 24.64 -20.29
N GLY A 230 6.78 25.15 -21.53
CA GLY A 230 6.52 24.36 -22.73
C GLY A 230 5.03 24.01 -22.96
N PRO A 231 4.73 23.11 -23.91
CA PRO A 231 3.36 22.80 -24.32
C PRO A 231 2.48 22.31 -23.17
N VAL A 232 2.93 21.33 -22.38
CA VAL A 232 2.13 20.74 -21.29
C VAL A 232 1.71 21.80 -20.27
N TYR A 233 2.66 22.64 -19.83
CA TYR A 233 2.40 23.74 -18.90
C TYR A 233 1.36 24.73 -19.45
N ARG A 234 1.49 25.09 -20.73
CA ARG A 234 0.57 26.03 -21.39
C ARG A 234 -0.88 25.55 -21.32
N TYR A 235 -1.11 24.28 -21.65
CA TYR A 235 -2.44 23.69 -21.66
C TYR A 235 -2.98 23.46 -20.25
N MET A 236 -2.16 22.96 -19.33
CA MET A 236 -2.54 22.77 -17.92
C MET A 236 -2.88 24.10 -17.26
N GLY A 237 -2.05 25.13 -17.44
CA GLY A 237 -2.29 26.48 -16.90
C GLY A 237 -3.56 27.11 -17.46
N GLY A 238 -3.83 26.93 -18.76
CA GLY A 238 -5.06 27.40 -19.40
C GLY A 238 -6.31 26.76 -18.80
N LEU A 239 -6.29 25.44 -18.56
CA LEU A 239 -7.38 24.73 -17.89
C LEU A 239 -7.55 25.14 -16.42
N CYS A 240 -6.45 25.29 -15.67
CA CYS A 240 -6.50 25.75 -14.28
C CYS A 240 -7.12 27.15 -14.19
N LEU A 241 -6.70 28.08 -15.05
CA LEU A 241 -7.30 29.41 -15.13
C LEU A 241 -8.77 29.33 -15.57
N GLY A 242 -9.11 28.43 -16.49
CA GLY A 242 -10.49 28.16 -16.89
C GLY A 242 -11.37 27.76 -15.71
N TYR A 243 -10.89 26.92 -14.79
CA TYR A 243 -11.58 26.60 -13.54
C TYR A 243 -11.64 27.77 -12.56
N ILE A 244 -10.55 28.54 -12.41
CA ILE A 244 -10.47 29.67 -11.47
C ILE A 244 -11.45 30.79 -11.87
N TYR A 245 -11.50 31.12 -13.16
CA TYR A 245 -12.34 32.19 -13.70
C TYR A 245 -13.72 31.71 -14.17
N TYR A 246 -14.06 30.43 -13.99
CA TYR A 246 -15.35 29.87 -14.42
C TYR A 246 -16.57 30.68 -13.90
N PRO A 247 -16.66 31.04 -12.60
CA PRO A 247 -17.84 31.74 -12.08
C PRO A 247 -18.03 33.13 -12.70
N GLU A 248 -16.94 33.88 -12.87
CA GLU A 248 -16.97 35.22 -13.48
C GLU A 248 -17.40 35.16 -14.95
N ILE A 249 -16.90 34.15 -15.67
CA ILE A 249 -17.21 33.92 -17.08
C ILE A 249 -18.68 33.50 -17.26
N SER A 250 -19.15 32.55 -16.45
CA SER A 250 -20.53 32.05 -16.48
C SER A 250 -21.55 33.16 -16.20
N LEU A 251 -21.30 34.01 -15.20
CA LEU A 251 -22.16 35.13 -14.87
C LEU A 251 -22.29 36.12 -16.03
N ARG A 252 -21.17 36.43 -16.72
CA ARG A 252 -21.15 37.36 -17.85
C ARG A 252 -21.86 36.84 -19.09
N GLU A 253 -21.82 35.52 -19.34
CA GLU A 253 -22.62 34.91 -20.41
C GLU A 253 -24.12 34.93 -20.06
N SER A 254 -24.48 34.67 -18.81
CA SER A 254 -25.88 34.70 -18.37
C SER A 254 -26.49 36.12 -18.41
N SER A 255 -25.74 37.15 -18.03
CA SER A 255 -26.19 38.55 -18.11
C SER A 255 -26.37 39.04 -19.55
N ASN A 256 -25.60 38.48 -20.49
CA ASN A 256 -25.73 38.80 -21.91
C ASN A 256 -26.88 38.04 -22.59
N ALA A 257 -27.42 36.99 -21.95
CA ALA A 257 -28.44 36.11 -22.51
C ALA A 257 -29.86 36.35 -21.96
N HIS A 258 -30.02 37.04 -20.82
CA HIS A 258 -31.32 37.31 -20.21
C HIS A 258 -31.48 38.76 -19.72
N ASP A 259 -32.21 39.54 -20.51
CA ASP A 259 -32.99 40.72 -20.11
C ASP A 259 -34.46 40.30 -19.98
N ASP A 260 -34.75 39.26 -19.18
CA ASP A 260 -36.13 38.85 -18.90
C ASP A 260 -36.32 38.43 -17.43
N GLY A 261 -37.28 39.07 -16.79
CA GLY A 261 -37.39 39.29 -15.34
C GLY A 261 -37.95 38.12 -14.54
N SER A 262 -37.42 36.90 -14.69
CA SER A 262 -37.86 35.77 -13.86
C SER A 262 -37.03 35.67 -12.57
N LYS A 263 -37.66 35.99 -11.43
CA LYS A 263 -37.07 35.82 -10.09
C LYS A 263 -37.16 34.34 -9.70
N THR A 264 -36.04 33.63 -9.77
CA THR A 264 -35.92 32.26 -9.24
C THR A 264 -35.45 32.29 -7.78
N HIS A 265 -36.05 31.45 -6.94
CA HIS A 265 -35.72 31.35 -5.51
C HIS A 265 -34.26 30.88 -5.30
N PRO A 266 -33.56 31.35 -4.24
CA PRO A 266 -32.16 31.04 -4.01
C PRO A 266 -31.99 29.57 -3.62
N ARG A 267 -31.62 28.74 -4.60
CA ARG A 267 -31.21 27.36 -4.39
C ARG A 267 -29.82 27.34 -3.74
N ARG A 268 -29.63 26.54 -2.69
CA ARG A 268 -28.35 26.40 -1.99
C ARG A 268 -27.33 25.75 -2.95
N LYS A 269 -26.44 26.56 -3.52
CA LYS A 269 -25.40 26.08 -4.45
C LYS A 269 -24.49 25.06 -3.77
N THR A 270 -24.46 23.84 -4.30
CA THR A 270 -23.49 22.80 -3.94
C THR A 270 -22.23 22.95 -4.80
N MET A 271 -21.09 22.45 -4.32
CA MET A 271 -19.79 22.51 -5.02
C MET A 271 -19.74 21.63 -6.29
N LEU A 272 -20.76 20.77 -6.49
CA LEU A 272 -20.97 20.02 -7.72
C LEU A 272 -22.04 20.65 -8.64
N ASP A 273 -22.63 21.78 -8.28
CA ASP A 273 -23.54 22.51 -9.17
C ASP A 273 -22.77 23.33 -10.21
N GLU A 274 -21.50 23.65 -9.92
CA GLU A 274 -20.61 24.39 -10.81
C GLU A 274 -19.21 23.73 -10.86
N PRO A 275 -18.48 23.83 -11.99
CA PRO A 275 -17.09 23.41 -12.10
C PRO A 275 -16.16 24.06 -11.07
N THR A 276 -15.63 23.25 -10.14
CA THR A 276 -14.62 23.70 -9.16
C THR A 276 -13.31 22.93 -9.30
N LEU A 277 -12.18 23.64 -9.20
CA LEU A 277 -10.84 23.05 -9.27
C LEU A 277 -10.60 22.02 -8.15
N SER A 278 -11.12 22.31 -6.95
CA SER A 278 -11.02 21.43 -5.79
C SER A 278 -11.73 20.09 -5.99
N ALA A 279 -12.91 20.06 -6.62
CA ALA A 279 -13.58 18.79 -6.91
C ALA A 279 -12.76 17.95 -7.92
N LEU A 280 -12.16 18.60 -8.92
CA LEU A 280 -11.25 17.94 -9.87
C LEU A 280 -10.01 17.38 -9.17
N LEU A 281 -9.36 18.15 -8.30
CA LEU A 281 -8.16 17.73 -7.58
C LEU A 281 -8.45 16.57 -6.61
N ILE A 282 -9.54 16.63 -5.85
CA ILE A 282 -9.97 15.53 -4.96
C ILE A 282 -10.26 14.26 -5.77
N THR A 283 -10.98 14.40 -6.89
CA THR A 283 -11.29 13.27 -7.78
C THR A 283 -10.02 12.66 -8.34
N ALA A 284 -9.10 13.47 -8.86
CA ALA A 284 -7.82 13.01 -9.41
C ALA A 284 -6.94 12.33 -8.35
N ALA A 285 -6.89 12.87 -7.13
CA ALA A 285 -6.19 12.25 -6.01
C ALA A 285 -6.80 10.89 -5.64
N GLY A 286 -8.13 10.80 -5.57
CA GLY A 286 -8.85 9.54 -5.37
C GLY A 286 -8.56 8.51 -6.46
N THR A 287 -8.55 8.92 -7.73
CA THR A 287 -8.19 8.07 -8.87
C THR A 287 -6.75 7.56 -8.76
N MET A 288 -5.80 8.44 -8.42
CA MET A 288 -4.39 8.04 -8.24
C MET A 288 -4.27 6.96 -7.14
N VAL A 289 -4.93 7.16 -6.00
CA VAL A 289 -4.92 6.16 -4.91
C VAL A 289 -5.56 4.85 -5.35
N LEU A 290 -6.68 4.90 -6.08
CA LEU A 290 -7.33 3.71 -6.63
C LEU A 290 -6.36 2.93 -7.54
N LEU A 291 -5.64 3.61 -8.44
CA LEU A 291 -4.67 2.96 -9.33
C LEU A 291 -3.51 2.33 -8.55
N VAL A 292 -3.01 3.00 -7.51
CA VAL A 292 -1.97 2.43 -6.64
C VAL A 292 -2.52 1.19 -5.91
N MET A 293 -3.73 1.24 -5.37
CA MET A 293 -4.36 0.09 -4.70
C MET A 293 -4.52 -1.10 -5.66
N LEU A 294 -5.00 -0.87 -6.88
CA LEU A 294 -5.14 -1.92 -7.90
C LEU A 294 -3.78 -2.55 -8.26
N ALA A 295 -2.75 -1.73 -8.46
CA ALA A 295 -1.40 -2.21 -8.70
C ALA A 295 -0.87 -3.06 -7.52
N MET A 296 -1.09 -2.62 -6.28
CA MET A 296 -0.71 -3.39 -5.09
C MET A 296 -1.48 -4.69 -4.96
N ILE A 297 -2.79 -4.71 -5.27
CA ILE A 297 -3.60 -5.94 -5.29
C ILE A 297 -3.02 -6.93 -6.30
N THR A 298 -2.68 -6.48 -7.51
CA THR A 298 -2.07 -7.33 -8.54
C THR A 298 -0.72 -7.87 -8.08
N ILE A 299 0.11 -7.04 -7.44
CA ILE A 299 1.43 -7.45 -6.90
C ILE A 299 1.26 -8.51 -5.82
N VAL A 300 0.38 -8.29 -4.84
CA VAL A 300 0.15 -9.26 -3.75
C VAL A 300 -0.43 -10.56 -4.27
N PHE A 301 -1.42 -10.48 -5.17
CA PHE A 301 -2.01 -11.65 -5.78
C PHE A 301 -0.95 -12.47 -6.54
N LYS A 302 -0.16 -11.82 -7.38
CA LYS A 302 0.90 -12.50 -8.14
C LYS A 302 1.97 -13.08 -7.22
N ASN A 303 2.51 -12.29 -6.30
CA ASN A 303 3.71 -12.69 -5.56
C ASN A 303 3.36 -13.57 -4.37
N ASN A 304 2.54 -13.07 -3.45
CA ASN A 304 2.26 -13.75 -2.19
C ASN A 304 1.26 -14.89 -2.36
N ILE A 305 0.20 -14.68 -3.17
CA ILE A 305 -0.85 -15.70 -3.33
C ILE A 305 -0.43 -16.76 -4.34
N LEU A 306 -0.12 -16.39 -5.59
CA LEU A 306 0.17 -17.38 -6.63
C LEU A 306 1.51 -18.08 -6.46
N ASN A 307 2.54 -17.41 -5.92
CA ASN A 307 3.92 -17.93 -5.87
C ASN A 307 4.50 -18.06 -4.45
N GLY A 308 3.76 -17.73 -3.39
CA GLY A 308 4.24 -17.83 -2.00
C GLY A 308 5.41 -16.90 -1.65
N LEU A 309 5.73 -15.94 -2.52
CA LEU A 309 6.90 -15.07 -2.41
C LEU A 309 6.59 -13.82 -1.59
N SER A 310 7.53 -13.48 -0.71
CA SER A 310 7.64 -12.17 -0.08
C SER A 310 8.44 -11.20 -0.95
N THR A 311 8.26 -9.91 -0.73
CA THR A 311 9.01 -8.88 -1.46
C THR A 311 10.53 -9.00 -1.22
N ILE A 312 10.98 -9.45 -0.04
CA ILE A 312 12.40 -9.66 0.23
C ILE A 312 13.01 -10.78 -0.63
N GLU A 313 12.28 -11.87 -0.87
CA GLU A 313 12.75 -12.98 -1.71
C GLU A 313 12.90 -12.52 -3.17
N ILE A 314 11.96 -11.69 -3.64
CA ILE A 314 12.02 -11.07 -4.97
C ILE A 314 13.19 -10.08 -5.08
N GLU A 315 13.41 -9.25 -4.05
CA GLU A 315 14.54 -8.32 -4.01
C GLU A 315 15.88 -9.05 -4.04
N ARG A 316 16.03 -10.12 -3.26
CA ARG A 316 17.23 -10.97 -3.25
C ARG A 316 17.50 -11.57 -4.63
N ALA A 317 16.47 -12.16 -5.25
CA ALA A 317 16.58 -12.73 -6.59
C ALA A 317 16.92 -11.67 -7.67
N ARG A 318 16.38 -10.45 -7.56
CA ARG A 318 16.70 -9.35 -8.48
C ARG A 318 18.13 -8.85 -8.30
N ARG A 319 18.60 -8.69 -7.05
CA ARG A 319 19.97 -8.24 -6.75
C ARG A 319 21.00 -9.22 -7.27
N TRP A 320 20.76 -10.51 -7.12
CA TRP A 320 21.60 -11.56 -7.70
C TRP A 320 21.79 -11.38 -9.21
N LYS A 321 20.69 -11.18 -9.96
CA LYS A 321 20.76 -10.94 -11.41
C LYS A 321 21.61 -9.72 -11.78
N SER A 322 21.61 -8.67 -10.95
CA SER A 322 22.40 -7.46 -11.17
C SER A 322 23.85 -7.55 -10.67
N SER A 323 24.14 -8.43 -9.71
CA SER A 323 25.46 -8.56 -9.08
C SER A 323 25.67 -10.00 -8.59
N PRO A 324 26.21 -10.90 -9.44
CA PRO A 324 26.36 -12.33 -9.15
C PRO A 324 27.43 -12.68 -8.10
N ARG A 325 27.93 -11.71 -7.33
CA ARG A 325 28.95 -11.96 -6.27
C ARG A 325 28.33 -12.34 -4.92
N ASP A 326 27.00 -12.32 -4.80
CA ASP A 326 26.31 -12.57 -3.53
C ASP A 326 26.00 -14.06 -3.39
N ALA A 327 26.67 -14.74 -2.45
CA ALA A 327 26.44 -16.17 -2.20
C ALA A 327 24.94 -16.42 -1.94
N GLY A 328 24.42 -17.54 -2.45
CA GLY A 328 23.02 -17.94 -2.29
C GLY A 328 22.56 -17.96 -0.83
N LEU A 329 21.25 -18.12 -0.62
CA LEU A 329 20.69 -18.16 0.73
C LEU A 329 21.18 -19.43 1.46
N LYS A 330 22.08 -19.26 2.42
CA LYS A 330 22.56 -20.35 3.30
C LYS A 330 21.47 -20.72 4.31
N LEU A 331 21.03 -21.97 4.30
CA LEU A 331 20.03 -22.49 5.22
C LEU A 331 20.56 -23.73 5.95
N TRP A 332 20.31 -23.82 7.25
CA TRP A 332 20.36 -25.09 7.96
C TRP A 332 19.15 -25.94 7.58
N VAL A 333 19.37 -27.19 7.22
CA VAL A 333 18.31 -28.14 6.87
C VAL A 333 18.44 -29.38 7.76
N PRO A 334 17.42 -29.69 8.59
CA PRO A 334 17.43 -30.90 9.40
C PRO A 334 17.22 -32.15 8.53
N LEU A 335 18.05 -33.19 8.75
CA LEU A 335 17.90 -34.50 8.12
C LEU A 335 16.94 -35.38 8.93
N PRO A 336 16.30 -36.38 8.29
CA PRO A 336 15.49 -37.36 9.00
C PRO A 336 16.29 -38.04 10.12
N ALA A 337 15.68 -38.17 11.29
CA ALA A 337 16.33 -38.73 12.47
C ALA A 337 16.61 -40.24 12.29
N SER A 338 17.78 -40.61 11.78
CA SER A 338 18.35 -41.93 12.05
C SER A 338 19.09 -41.85 13.39
N LEU A 339 18.52 -42.43 14.46
CA LEU A 339 19.12 -42.58 15.80
C LEU A 339 19.07 -41.37 16.75
N GLY A 340 17.92 -40.67 16.83
CA GLY A 340 17.59 -39.86 18.01
C GLY A 340 18.38 -38.57 18.25
N GLN A 341 19.19 -38.13 17.29
CA GLN A 341 19.74 -36.76 17.24
C GLN A 341 19.44 -36.14 15.87
N PRO A 342 18.92 -34.90 15.79
CA PRO A 342 18.80 -34.20 14.53
C PRO A 342 20.21 -33.89 14.00
N ARG A 343 20.70 -34.69 13.04
CA ARG A 343 21.81 -34.28 12.19
C ARG A 343 21.24 -33.39 11.08
N GLY A 344 21.79 -32.20 10.89
CA GLY A 344 21.45 -31.34 9.77
C GLY A 344 22.68 -31.03 8.93
N LYS A 345 22.48 -30.30 7.85
CA LYS A 345 23.57 -29.72 7.06
C LYS A 345 23.20 -28.30 6.65
N VAL A 346 24.22 -27.47 6.46
CA VAL A 346 24.05 -26.17 5.81
C VAL A 346 24.03 -26.40 4.31
N VAL A 347 23.07 -25.80 3.61
CA VAL A 347 22.98 -25.83 2.14
C VAL A 347 22.90 -24.42 1.60
N VAL A 348 23.39 -24.22 0.38
CA VAL A 348 23.24 -22.95 -0.34
C VAL A 348 22.06 -23.07 -1.29
N VAL A 349 20.98 -22.34 -1.02
CA VAL A 349 19.81 -22.33 -1.91
C VAL A 349 20.07 -21.39 -3.09
N PRO A 350 19.93 -21.87 -4.34
CA PRO A 350 20.01 -21.02 -5.52
C PRO A 350 19.02 -19.85 -5.47
N HIS A 351 19.44 -18.72 -6.02
CA HIS A 351 18.62 -17.51 -6.03
C HIS A 351 17.35 -17.67 -6.88
N GLY A 352 16.23 -17.14 -6.37
CA GLY A 352 14.96 -17.11 -7.10
C GLY A 352 14.10 -18.37 -6.99
N LEU A 353 14.54 -19.38 -6.25
CA LEU A 353 13.71 -20.55 -5.96
C LEU A 353 12.64 -20.22 -4.90
N PRO A 354 11.36 -20.50 -5.15
CA PRO A 354 10.27 -20.20 -4.23
C PRO A 354 10.11 -21.31 -3.19
N ILE A 355 11.13 -21.55 -2.36
CA ILE A 355 11.18 -22.69 -1.41
C ILE A 355 10.05 -22.70 -0.36
N PHE A 356 9.38 -21.57 -0.14
CA PHE A 356 8.23 -21.45 0.78
C PHE A 356 6.88 -21.45 0.05
N ASP A 357 6.86 -21.74 -1.26
CA ASP A 357 5.64 -21.86 -2.02
C ASP A 357 4.95 -23.20 -1.73
N LEU A 358 3.71 -23.11 -1.24
CA LEU A 358 2.84 -24.25 -0.97
C LEU A 358 1.80 -24.46 -2.09
N GLY A 359 1.83 -23.61 -3.13
CA GLY A 359 0.82 -23.53 -4.16
C GLY A 359 -0.31 -22.55 -3.82
N PRO A 360 -1.06 -22.06 -4.84
CA PRO A 360 -1.92 -20.89 -4.70
C PRO A 360 -2.97 -20.97 -3.57
N ARG A 361 -3.59 -22.14 -3.41
CA ARG A 361 -4.63 -22.35 -2.40
C ARG A 361 -4.05 -22.31 -0.98
N LEU A 362 -2.96 -23.02 -0.74
CA LEU A 362 -2.34 -23.09 0.59
C LEU A 362 -1.68 -21.76 0.96
N ASN A 363 -1.04 -21.07 0.00
CA ASN A 363 -0.53 -19.72 0.21
C ASN A 363 -1.64 -18.73 0.60
N PHE A 364 -2.78 -18.80 -0.09
CA PHE A 364 -3.95 -17.98 0.26
C PHE A 364 -4.45 -18.30 1.67
N GLN A 365 -4.59 -19.58 2.01
CA GLN A 365 -5.05 -20.01 3.34
C GLN A 365 -4.05 -19.64 4.45
N LEU A 366 -2.74 -19.64 4.16
CA LEU A 366 -1.69 -19.21 5.08
C LEU A 366 -1.86 -17.74 5.50
N ILE A 367 -2.35 -16.90 4.58
CA ILE A 367 -2.53 -15.45 4.81
C ILE A 367 -3.94 -15.14 5.33
N MET A 368 -4.98 -15.66 4.68
CA MET A 368 -6.36 -15.28 4.93
C MET A 368 -7.04 -16.17 5.98
N GLY A 369 -6.51 -17.38 6.21
CA GLY A 369 -7.08 -18.41 7.06
C GLY A 369 -7.86 -19.47 6.28
N GLU A 370 -8.04 -20.63 6.90
CA GLU A 370 -8.67 -21.80 6.25
C GLU A 370 -10.17 -21.67 6.07
N LYS A 371 -10.87 -21.06 7.03
CA LYS A 371 -12.33 -20.91 7.03
C LYS A 371 -12.74 -19.61 6.34
N VAL A 372 -13.80 -19.63 5.54
CA VAL A 372 -14.29 -18.45 4.79
C VAL A 372 -14.55 -17.24 5.68
N TRP A 373 -15.12 -17.44 6.88
CA TRP A 373 -15.38 -16.32 7.80
C TRP A 373 -14.08 -15.67 8.32
N HIS A 374 -12.95 -16.38 8.32
CA HIS A 374 -11.64 -15.81 8.65
C HIS A 374 -11.28 -14.66 7.70
N TRP A 375 -11.73 -14.71 6.44
CA TRP A 375 -11.32 -13.77 5.41
C TRP A 375 -11.87 -12.37 5.64
N PHE A 376 -12.95 -12.26 6.43
CA PHE A 376 -13.63 -11.00 6.74
C PHE A 376 -13.22 -10.39 8.07
N VAL A 377 -12.37 -11.07 8.86
CA VAL A 377 -11.84 -10.57 10.12
C VAL A 377 -10.36 -10.21 10.01
N PRO A 378 -9.87 -9.13 10.62
CA PRO A 378 -8.50 -8.65 10.40
C PRO A 378 -7.44 -9.27 11.31
N TRP A 379 -7.84 -10.02 12.35
CA TRP A 379 -6.90 -10.65 13.27
C TRP A 379 -6.34 -11.98 12.73
N LYS A 380 -5.23 -12.41 13.35
CA LYS A 380 -4.60 -13.71 13.11
C LYS A 380 -5.60 -14.83 13.42
N THR A 381 -5.58 -15.85 12.57
CA THR A 381 -6.40 -17.05 12.77
C THR A 381 -5.49 -18.24 13.07
N SER A 382 -6.04 -19.29 13.68
CA SER A 382 -5.30 -20.53 13.92
C SER A 382 -4.64 -21.00 12.62
N GLY A 383 -3.33 -21.27 12.65
CA GLY A 383 -2.55 -21.71 11.48
C GLY A 383 -1.66 -20.64 10.82
N THR A 384 -1.73 -19.37 11.24
CA THR A 384 -0.76 -18.36 10.75
C THR A 384 0.64 -18.69 11.29
N PRO A 385 1.72 -18.65 10.48
CA PRO A 385 3.07 -18.90 10.97
C PRO A 385 3.45 -18.01 12.16
N ASP A 386 4.21 -18.57 13.09
CA ASP A 386 4.74 -17.84 14.26
C ASP A 386 5.81 -16.80 13.87
N GLY A 387 6.25 -16.82 12.61
CA GLY A 387 7.25 -15.93 12.04
C GLY A 387 8.67 -16.44 12.15
N VAL A 388 8.85 -17.65 12.66
CA VAL A 388 10.12 -18.31 12.85
C VAL A 388 10.18 -19.58 12.03
N GLU A 389 9.23 -20.46 12.27
CA GLU A 389 9.07 -21.69 11.52
C GLU A 389 8.09 -21.44 10.38
N TRP A 390 8.51 -21.82 9.19
CA TRP A 390 7.72 -21.65 7.98
C TRP A 390 7.41 -23.01 7.38
N PRO A 391 6.16 -23.25 6.96
CA PRO A 391 5.83 -24.46 6.23
C PRO A 391 6.61 -24.51 4.91
N ILE A 392 7.18 -25.69 4.62
CA ILE A 392 7.87 -26.01 3.37
C ILE A 392 7.23 -27.29 2.86
N SER A 393 6.89 -27.34 1.57
CA SER A 393 6.28 -28.53 0.96
C SER A 393 7.27 -29.70 0.93
N ASP A 394 6.76 -30.94 0.90
CA ASP A 394 7.61 -32.13 0.82
C ASP A 394 8.54 -32.11 -0.40
N HIS A 395 8.07 -31.56 -1.52
CA HIS A 395 8.86 -31.33 -2.72
C HIS A 395 10.08 -30.44 -2.44
N TRP A 396 9.87 -29.27 -1.83
CA TRP A 396 10.95 -28.34 -1.51
C TRP A 396 11.86 -28.87 -0.40
N MET A 397 11.32 -29.55 0.61
CA MET A 397 12.14 -30.20 1.65
C MET A 397 13.02 -31.31 1.07
N SER A 398 12.50 -32.11 0.13
CA SER A 398 13.29 -33.14 -0.56
C SER A 398 14.41 -32.50 -1.39
N TYR A 399 14.09 -31.45 -2.15
CA TYR A 399 15.07 -30.68 -2.91
C TYR A 399 16.16 -30.07 -2.02
N LEU A 400 15.79 -29.44 -0.89
CA LEU A 400 16.75 -28.88 0.05
C LEU A 400 17.68 -29.95 0.64
N ARG A 401 17.15 -31.14 0.92
CA ARG A 401 17.95 -32.27 1.42
C ARG A 401 18.85 -32.89 0.35
N SER A 402 18.50 -32.78 -0.93
CA SER A 402 19.32 -33.28 -2.04
C SER A 402 20.50 -32.38 -2.39
N LEU A 403 20.50 -31.10 -1.98
CA LEU A 403 21.63 -30.19 -2.18
C LEU A 403 22.87 -30.63 -1.40
N ASP A 404 24.06 -30.41 -1.97
CA ASP A 404 25.32 -30.70 -1.28
C ASP A 404 25.51 -29.82 -0.04
N ALA A 405 26.27 -30.34 0.92
CA ALA A 405 26.63 -29.57 2.10
C ALA A 405 27.49 -28.37 1.69
N TYR A 406 27.19 -27.21 2.26
CA TYR A 406 27.98 -26.01 2.03
C TYR A 406 29.38 -26.19 2.59
N ASN A 407 30.38 -26.04 1.73
CA ASN A 407 31.79 -26.05 2.08
C ASN A 407 32.39 -24.66 1.80
N GLU A 408 32.95 -24.01 2.82
CA GLU A 408 33.55 -22.67 2.66
C GLU A 408 34.79 -22.70 1.78
N ASP A 409 35.53 -23.81 1.77
CA ASP A 409 36.81 -23.95 1.07
C ASP A 409 36.65 -24.07 -0.46
N GLU A 410 35.45 -24.49 -0.92
CA GLU A 410 35.12 -24.58 -2.35
C GLU A 410 34.74 -23.22 -2.96
N VAL A 411 34.48 -22.20 -2.12
CA VAL A 411 34.10 -20.84 -2.54
C VAL A 411 35.31 -19.90 -2.40
N SER A 412 36.41 -20.22 -3.08
CA SER A 412 37.51 -19.27 -3.24
C SER A 412 37.06 -18.13 -4.18
N PRO A 413 37.33 -16.84 -3.86
CA PRO A 413 37.00 -15.76 -4.77
C PRO A 413 37.83 -15.93 -6.05
N PRO A 414 37.30 -15.62 -7.25
CA PRO A 414 38.15 -15.48 -8.41
C PRO A 414 39.17 -14.38 -8.11
N GLY A 415 40.46 -14.73 -8.20
CA GLY A 415 41.59 -13.85 -7.94
C GLY A 415 41.61 -12.59 -8.78
#